data_AF-A0A1Q7W7B1-F1
#
_entry.id   AF-A0A1Q7W7B1-F1
#
_cell.length_a   1.000
_cell.length_b   1.000
_cell.length_c   1.000
_cell.angle_alpha   90.00
_cell.angle_beta   90.00
_cell.angle_gamma   90.00
#
_symmetry.space_group_name_H-M   'P 1'
#
loop_
_entity.id
_entity.type
_entity.pdbx_description
1 polymer ?
#
loop_
_entity_poly.entity_id
_entity_poly.type
_entity_poly.pdbx_seq_one_letter_code
_entity_poly.pdbx_strand_id
1 'polypeptide(L)'
;MPSSSPSSPSSSPSVDPGTLPQTKVLPTPTDPQFLSGVNALWQGIVDDNPQEAMPFFFPESAYLQVKAIANPASDYKNRLIGFYTLDVHAAHRLLGADAKNAKLVGVSVPADQAQWILPGGEQNKLSYYRVYGSRLTYTVGGRTKSFGLFSLISWRGQWYVVHFGPNPRPKPVGTVYQPRG
;
A
#
# COMPACT_ATOMS: atom_id res chain seq x y z
N MET A 1 14.58 -1.41 -47.70
CA MET A 1 13.50 -1.00 -46.76
C MET A 1 14.16 -0.55 -45.46
N PRO A 2 13.88 0.65 -44.92
CA PRO A 2 14.49 1.07 -43.67
C PRO A 2 13.81 0.39 -42.47
N SER A 3 14.62 -0.18 -41.57
CA SER A 3 14.15 -0.69 -40.27
C SER A 3 13.87 0.47 -39.32
N SER A 4 12.67 0.50 -38.74
CA SER A 4 12.32 1.44 -37.67
C SER A 4 12.59 0.77 -36.33
N SER A 5 13.46 1.36 -35.52
CA SER A 5 13.67 0.95 -34.12
C SER A 5 12.51 1.53 -33.26
N PRO A 6 11.94 0.77 -32.31
CA PRO A 6 10.93 1.31 -31.41
C PRO A 6 11.58 2.22 -30.35
N SER A 7 11.15 3.48 -30.32
CA SER A 7 11.47 4.44 -29.26
C SER A 7 10.81 4.02 -27.95
N SER A 8 11.56 4.00 -26.84
CA SER A 8 11.00 3.77 -25.50
C SER A 8 10.06 4.91 -25.10
N PRO A 9 8.89 4.63 -24.49
CA PRO A 9 8.01 5.70 -24.02
C PRO A 9 8.70 6.47 -22.88
N SER A 10 8.78 7.79 -23.03
CA SER A 10 9.14 8.69 -21.92
C SER A 10 8.01 8.65 -20.88
N SER A 11 8.33 8.29 -19.64
CA SER A 11 7.43 8.46 -18.51
C SER A 11 7.34 9.96 -18.18
N SER A 12 6.19 10.56 -18.47
CA SER A 12 5.86 11.89 -17.93
C SER A 12 5.97 11.85 -16.40
N PRO A 13 6.46 12.94 -15.75
CA PRO A 13 6.45 13.01 -14.30
C PRO A 13 4.99 12.90 -13.81
N SER A 14 4.71 11.87 -13.03
CA SER A 14 3.44 11.74 -12.32
C SER A 14 3.32 12.94 -11.37
N VAL A 15 2.26 13.74 -11.53
CA VAL A 15 1.91 14.79 -10.57
C VAL A 15 1.70 14.11 -9.22
N ASP A 16 2.29 14.66 -8.15
CA ASP A 16 2.06 14.16 -6.80
C ASP A 16 0.54 14.13 -6.51
N PRO A 17 -0.06 12.94 -6.33
CA PRO A 17 -1.51 12.81 -6.19
C PRO A 17 -2.06 13.57 -4.99
N GLY A 18 -1.26 13.81 -3.96
CA GLY A 18 -1.65 14.56 -2.77
C GLY A 18 -1.51 16.08 -2.90
N THR A 19 -1.22 16.61 -4.09
CA THR A 19 -1.34 18.06 -4.36
C THR A 19 -2.75 18.49 -4.78
N LEU A 20 -3.58 17.52 -5.18
CA LEU A 20 -4.97 17.74 -5.58
C LEU A 20 -5.93 17.30 -4.46
N PRO A 21 -7.13 17.90 -4.38
CA PRO A 21 -8.12 17.53 -3.37
C PRO A 21 -8.66 16.12 -3.61
N GLN A 22 -9.13 15.48 -2.54
CA GLN A 22 -9.80 14.19 -2.60
C GLN A 22 -11.02 14.19 -3.53
N THR A 23 -11.29 13.05 -4.17
CA THR A 23 -12.56 12.78 -4.88
C THR A 23 -13.36 11.66 -4.20
N LYS A 24 -14.65 11.54 -4.54
CA LYS A 24 -15.54 10.45 -4.11
C LYS A 24 -15.52 9.24 -5.05
N VAL A 25 -14.51 9.11 -5.90
CA VAL A 25 -14.38 7.94 -6.78
C VAL A 25 -13.92 6.74 -5.95
N LEU A 26 -14.74 5.69 -5.88
CA LEU A 26 -14.35 4.43 -5.26
C LEU A 26 -13.30 3.74 -6.17
N PRO A 27 -12.07 3.47 -5.69
CA PRO A 27 -11.06 2.83 -6.53
C PRO A 27 -11.39 1.36 -6.81
N THR A 28 -10.99 0.86 -7.97
CA THR A 28 -11.10 -0.56 -8.32
C THR A 28 -9.78 -1.29 -8.00
N PRO A 29 -9.80 -2.57 -7.60
CA PRO A 29 -8.58 -3.33 -7.31
C PRO A 29 -7.99 -4.01 -8.57
N THR A 30 -8.28 -3.46 -9.75
CA THR A 30 -7.92 -4.06 -11.04
C THR A 30 -7.31 -3.05 -12.02
N ASP A 31 -7.25 -1.76 -11.66
CA ASP A 31 -6.68 -0.77 -12.54
C ASP A 31 -5.14 -0.90 -12.63
N PRO A 32 -4.52 -0.48 -13.74
CA PRO A 32 -3.08 -0.66 -13.95
C PRO A 32 -2.19 0.01 -12.89
N GLN A 33 -2.61 1.14 -12.32
CA GLN A 33 -1.83 1.85 -11.31
C GLN A 33 -1.86 1.08 -9.99
N PHE A 34 -3.03 0.56 -9.59
CA PHE A 34 -3.14 -0.35 -8.46
C PHE A 34 -2.25 -1.59 -8.62
N LEU A 35 -2.31 -2.25 -9.77
CA LEU A 35 -1.49 -3.45 -10.04
C LEU A 35 0.01 -3.13 -10.04
N SER A 36 0.42 -1.97 -10.58
CA SER A 36 1.79 -1.50 -10.50
C SER A 36 2.25 -1.27 -9.07
N GLY A 37 1.40 -0.67 -8.23
CA GLY A 37 1.66 -0.49 -6.81
C GLY A 37 1.79 -1.81 -6.04
N VAL A 38 0.92 -2.78 -6.35
CA VAL A 38 1.00 -4.13 -5.78
C VAL A 38 2.31 -4.84 -6.17
N ASN A 39 2.76 -4.68 -7.42
CA ASN A 39 4.04 -5.24 -7.87
C ASN A 39 5.23 -4.57 -7.18
N ALA A 40 5.23 -3.24 -7.03
CA ALA A 40 6.26 -2.51 -6.32
C ALA A 40 6.34 -2.90 -4.84
N LEU A 41 5.16 -3.03 -4.20
CA LEU A 41 5.04 -3.56 -2.85
C LEU A 41 5.64 -4.96 -2.73
N TRP A 42 5.27 -5.85 -3.64
CA TRP A 42 5.78 -7.23 -3.64
C TRP A 42 7.29 -7.28 -3.81
N GLN A 43 7.84 -6.48 -4.73
CA GLN A 43 9.28 -6.39 -4.95
C GLN A 43 10.00 -5.92 -3.68
N GLY A 44 9.53 -4.84 -3.05
CA GLY A 44 10.13 -4.35 -1.80
C GLY A 44 10.04 -5.36 -0.65
N ILE A 45 9.03 -6.24 -0.64
CA ILE A 45 8.95 -7.35 0.32
C ILE A 45 9.95 -8.45 -0.03
N VAL A 46 10.11 -8.83 -1.31
CA VAL A 46 11.08 -9.86 -1.73
C VAL A 46 12.51 -9.42 -1.47
N ASP A 47 12.84 -8.16 -1.75
CA ASP A 47 14.18 -7.60 -1.61
C ASP A 47 14.49 -7.07 -0.19
N ASP A 48 13.52 -7.16 0.72
CA ASP A 48 13.60 -6.59 2.08
C ASP A 48 13.90 -5.07 2.07
N ASN A 49 13.40 -4.38 1.05
CA ASN A 49 13.65 -2.96 0.79
C ASN A 49 12.33 -2.16 0.81
N PRO A 50 11.97 -1.53 1.94
CA PRO A 50 10.76 -0.71 2.05
C PRO A 50 10.68 0.46 1.06
N GLN A 51 11.81 0.98 0.56
CA GLN A 51 11.79 2.11 -0.36
C GLN A 51 11.15 1.76 -1.70
N GLU A 52 11.30 0.52 -2.16
CA GLU A 52 10.67 0.04 -3.40
C GLU A 52 9.14 -0.07 -3.26
N ALA A 53 8.65 -0.26 -2.03
CA ALA A 53 7.23 -0.37 -1.74
C ALA A 53 6.54 1.00 -1.59
N MET A 54 7.31 2.07 -1.37
CA MET A 54 6.79 3.43 -1.11
C MET A 54 5.83 3.99 -2.15
N PRO A 55 5.94 3.71 -3.47
CA PRO A 55 4.97 4.20 -4.45
C PRO A 55 3.53 3.74 -4.20
N PHE A 56 3.34 2.65 -3.45
CA PHE A 56 2.02 2.14 -3.08
C PHE A 56 1.59 2.51 -1.65
N PHE A 57 2.45 3.20 -0.91
CA PHE A 57 2.13 3.77 0.39
C PHE A 57 1.35 5.07 0.26
N PHE A 58 0.50 5.38 1.24
CA PHE A 58 -0.31 6.59 1.20
C PHE A 58 0.54 7.87 1.14
N PRO A 59 0.35 8.77 0.17
CA PRO A 59 1.22 9.93 -0.04
C PRO A 59 1.22 10.92 1.13
N GLU A 60 2.38 11.48 1.45
CA GLU A 60 2.54 12.46 2.53
C GLU A 60 1.67 13.69 2.30
N SER A 61 1.71 14.27 1.11
CA SER A 61 0.95 15.46 0.75
C SER A 61 -0.57 15.24 0.91
N ALA A 62 -1.08 14.05 0.59
CA ALA A 62 -2.46 13.66 0.86
C ALA A 62 -2.74 13.53 2.36
N TYR A 63 -1.82 12.95 3.12
CA TYR A 63 -1.91 12.84 4.58
C TYR A 63 -2.01 14.20 5.28
N LEU A 64 -1.20 15.17 4.86
CA LEU A 64 -1.23 16.53 5.40
C LEU A 64 -2.57 17.24 5.13
N GLN A 65 -3.20 16.95 3.99
CA GLN A 65 -4.55 17.44 3.68
C GLN A 65 -5.62 16.75 4.55
N VAL A 66 -5.49 15.45 4.80
CA VAL A 66 -6.52 14.65 5.48
C VAL A 66 -6.55 14.87 6.97
N LYS A 67 -5.39 14.96 7.63
CA LYS A 67 -5.33 14.88 9.08
C LYS A 67 -5.70 16.19 9.79
N ALA A 68 -6.40 16.02 10.91
CA ALA A 68 -6.74 17.06 11.87
C ALA A 68 -5.99 16.86 13.19
N ILE A 69 -4.68 16.70 13.13
CA ILE A 69 -3.79 16.53 14.30
C ILE A 69 -2.75 17.64 14.36
N ALA A 70 -2.14 17.87 15.53
CA ALA A 70 -1.25 19.00 15.76
C ALA A 70 0.00 19.01 14.87
N ASN A 71 0.60 17.85 14.59
CA ASN A 71 1.81 17.76 13.76
C ASN A 71 1.72 16.55 12.80
N PRO A 72 0.98 16.68 11.69
CA PRO A 72 0.75 15.56 10.77
C PRO A 72 2.02 15.15 10.01
N ALA A 73 2.96 16.05 9.75
CA ALA A 73 4.22 15.73 9.10
C ALA A 73 5.11 14.83 9.99
N SER A 74 5.25 15.19 11.26
CA SER A 74 6.00 14.37 12.23
C SER A 74 5.34 13.02 12.45
N ASP A 75 4.01 12.98 12.58
CA ASP A 75 3.27 11.72 12.72
C ASP A 75 3.42 10.82 11.48
N TYR A 76 3.36 11.40 10.28
CA TYR A 76 3.57 10.68 9.03
C TYR A 76 4.94 10.00 8.97
N LYS A 77 6.00 10.78 9.20
CA LYS A 77 7.39 10.30 9.13
C LYS A 77 7.71 9.30 10.23
N ASN A 78 7.36 9.61 11.46
CA ASN A 78 7.84 8.84 12.61
C ASN A 78 6.97 7.61 12.88
N ARG A 79 5.64 7.72 12.71
CA ARG A 79 4.71 6.63 13.02
C ARG A 79 4.30 5.87 11.77
N LEU A 80 3.81 6.55 10.74
CA LEU A 80 3.25 5.89 9.54
C LEU A 80 4.35 5.17 8.75
N ILE A 81 5.38 5.90 8.32
CA ILE A 81 6.53 5.30 7.60
C ILE A 81 7.28 4.33 8.51
N GLY A 82 7.47 4.66 9.79
CA GLY A 82 8.12 3.77 10.75
C GLY A 82 7.44 2.41 10.87
N PHE A 83 6.10 2.39 11.00
CA PHE A 83 5.34 1.14 11.06
C PHE A 83 5.31 0.41 9.72
N TYR A 84 5.16 1.15 8.62
CA TYR A 84 5.17 0.56 7.28
C TYR A 84 6.50 -0.14 6.98
N THR A 85 7.62 0.48 7.33
CA THR A 85 8.97 -0.09 7.20
C THR A 85 9.08 -1.39 7.99
N LEU A 86 8.68 -1.38 9.26
CA LEU A 86 8.69 -2.58 10.10
C LEU A 86 7.79 -3.68 9.54
N ASP A 87 6.64 -3.31 9.00
CA ASP A 87 5.65 -4.21 8.40
C ASP A 87 6.17 -4.89 7.12
N VAL A 88 6.88 -4.16 6.24
CA VAL A 88 7.55 -4.72 5.06
C VAL A 88 8.58 -5.77 5.49
N HIS A 89 9.44 -5.44 6.46
CA HIS A 89 10.41 -6.42 6.99
C HIS A 89 9.73 -7.63 7.62
N ALA A 90 8.57 -7.45 8.28
CA ALA A 90 7.81 -8.57 8.83
C ALA A 90 7.23 -9.47 7.73
N ALA A 91 6.76 -8.89 6.63
CA ALA A 91 6.31 -9.66 5.48
C ALA A 91 7.46 -10.41 4.80
N HIS A 92 8.64 -9.79 4.66
CA HIS A 92 9.83 -10.46 4.10
C HIS A 92 10.19 -11.71 4.90
N ARG A 93 10.19 -11.61 6.24
CA ARG A 93 10.46 -12.77 7.13
C ARG A 93 9.51 -13.95 6.92
N LEU A 94 8.28 -13.75 6.42
CA LEU A 94 7.36 -14.85 6.10
C LEU A 94 7.80 -15.65 4.86
N LEU A 95 8.56 -15.02 3.96
CA LEU A 95 9.09 -15.66 2.76
C LEU A 95 10.25 -16.61 3.11
N GLY A 96 11.01 -16.29 4.16
CA GLY A 96 12.13 -17.09 4.65
C GLY A 96 13.33 -17.07 3.69
N ALA A 97 14.19 -18.09 3.76
CA ALA A 97 15.42 -18.17 2.97
C ALA A 97 15.17 -18.18 1.44
N ASP A 98 13.99 -18.62 1.01
CA ASP A 98 13.61 -18.70 -0.40
C ASP A 98 12.93 -17.42 -0.93
N ALA A 99 13.06 -16.28 -0.24
CA ALA A 99 12.39 -15.03 -0.60
C ALA A 99 12.56 -14.64 -2.07
N LYS A 100 13.77 -14.78 -2.62
CA LYS A 100 14.08 -14.49 -4.04
C LYS A 100 13.29 -15.34 -5.04
N ASN A 101 12.84 -16.51 -4.63
CA ASN A 101 12.05 -17.43 -5.46
C ASN A 101 10.54 -17.31 -5.18
N ALA A 102 10.13 -16.47 -4.22
CA ALA A 102 8.73 -16.26 -3.93
C ALA A 102 8.03 -15.53 -5.09
N LYS A 103 6.84 -16.00 -5.46
CA LYS A 103 6.07 -15.43 -6.57
C LYS A 103 4.72 -14.96 -6.09
N LEU A 104 4.39 -13.70 -6.37
CA LEU A 104 3.04 -13.18 -6.17
C LEU A 104 2.07 -13.93 -7.09
N VAL A 105 1.01 -14.45 -6.51
CA VAL A 105 -0.10 -15.12 -7.23
C VAL A 105 -1.23 -14.13 -7.49
N GLY A 106 -1.52 -13.25 -6.52
CA GLY A 106 -2.54 -12.24 -6.69
C GLY A 106 -2.86 -11.46 -5.42
N VAL A 107 -3.73 -10.47 -5.60
CA VAL A 107 -4.24 -9.57 -4.57
C VAL A 107 -5.76 -9.65 -4.54
N SER A 108 -6.35 -9.64 -3.35
CA SER A 108 -7.80 -9.51 -3.16
C SER A 108 -8.09 -8.29 -2.29
N VAL A 109 -9.05 -7.46 -2.71
CA VAL A 109 -9.53 -6.31 -1.94
C VAL A 109 -11.05 -6.46 -1.77
N PRO A 110 -11.59 -6.48 -0.54
CA PRO A 110 -13.03 -6.54 -0.31
C PRO A 110 -13.66 -5.15 -0.53
N ALA A 111 -13.62 -4.66 -1.77
CA ALA A 111 -14.02 -3.30 -2.13
C ALA A 111 -15.53 -3.03 -1.88
N ASP A 112 -16.34 -4.07 -1.87
CA ASP A 112 -17.74 -4.05 -1.44
C ASP A 112 -17.92 -3.67 0.03
N GLN A 113 -16.90 -3.88 0.86
CA GLN A 113 -16.86 -3.50 2.28
C GLN A 113 -16.20 -2.12 2.50
N ALA A 114 -15.86 -1.40 1.43
CA ALA A 114 -15.25 -0.08 1.55
C ALA A 114 -16.21 0.93 2.18
N GLN A 115 -15.72 1.67 3.18
CA GLN A 115 -16.49 2.66 3.92
C GLN A 115 -16.00 4.06 3.60
N TRP A 116 -16.92 4.97 3.28
CA TRP A 116 -16.61 6.40 3.16
C TRP A 116 -16.52 7.03 4.55
N ILE A 117 -15.31 7.35 4.99
CA ILE A 117 -15.04 7.91 6.32
C ILE A 117 -15.36 9.40 6.29
N LEU A 118 -16.31 9.85 7.12
CA LEU A 118 -16.68 11.27 7.24
C LEU A 118 -15.65 12.06 8.06
N PRO A 119 -15.56 13.40 7.88
CA PRO A 119 -14.73 14.24 8.74
C PRO A 119 -15.09 14.07 10.21
N GLY A 120 -14.10 14.18 11.10
CA GLY A 120 -14.20 13.84 12.52
C GLY A 120 -13.90 12.38 12.83
N GLY A 121 -14.13 11.46 11.88
CA GLY A 121 -13.69 10.08 11.97
C GLY A 121 -12.17 9.96 11.85
N GLU A 122 -11.57 9.04 12.62
CA GLU A 122 -10.12 8.75 12.56
C GLU A 122 -9.22 9.98 12.71
N GLN A 123 -9.68 11.06 13.38
CA GLN A 123 -8.98 12.36 13.50
C GLN A 123 -8.68 13.03 12.14
N ASN A 124 -9.64 12.96 11.22
CA ASN A 124 -9.51 13.52 9.87
C ASN A 124 -10.42 14.74 9.68
N LYS A 125 -9.95 15.73 8.91
CA LYS A 125 -10.73 16.89 8.45
C LYS A 125 -11.31 16.68 7.04
N LEU A 126 -10.80 15.68 6.29
CA LEU A 126 -11.33 15.27 4.99
C LEU A 126 -11.73 13.80 5.00
N SER A 127 -12.51 13.41 4.00
CA SER A 127 -12.99 12.04 3.83
C SER A 127 -12.12 11.21 2.89
N TYR A 128 -12.29 9.89 2.93
CA TYR A 128 -11.77 8.92 1.96
C TYR A 128 -12.54 7.61 2.09
N TYR A 129 -12.42 6.72 1.10
CA TYR A 129 -12.79 5.32 1.29
C TYR A 129 -11.70 4.60 2.07
N ARG A 130 -12.09 3.79 3.05
CA ARG A 130 -11.23 2.83 3.75
C ARG A 130 -11.77 1.44 3.52
N VAL A 131 -10.88 0.47 3.32
CA VAL A 131 -11.22 -0.96 3.33
C VAL A 131 -10.24 -1.71 4.20
N TYR A 132 -10.71 -2.74 4.91
CA TYR A 132 -9.88 -3.61 5.73
C TYR A 132 -9.70 -4.98 5.10
N GLY A 133 -8.62 -5.68 5.47
CA GLY A 133 -8.47 -7.10 5.18
C GLY A 133 -8.18 -7.45 3.72
N SER A 134 -7.63 -6.52 2.95
CA SER A 134 -7.02 -6.83 1.65
C SER A 134 -5.93 -7.89 1.84
N ARG A 135 -5.64 -8.71 0.83
CA ARG A 135 -4.75 -9.87 0.98
C ARG A 135 -3.82 -10.05 -0.20
N LEU A 136 -2.56 -10.34 0.08
CA LEU A 136 -1.60 -10.84 -0.90
C LEU A 136 -1.53 -12.36 -0.79
N THR A 137 -1.59 -13.03 -1.93
CA THR A 137 -1.42 -14.48 -2.08
C THR A 137 -0.15 -14.73 -2.86
N TYR A 138 0.70 -15.63 -2.39
CA TYR A 138 1.99 -15.91 -3.01
C TYR A 138 2.36 -17.38 -2.90
N THR A 139 3.34 -17.81 -3.67
CA THR A 139 3.96 -19.13 -3.57
C THR A 139 5.41 -19.01 -3.17
N VAL A 140 5.88 -19.90 -2.30
CA VAL A 140 7.30 -20.02 -1.93
C VAL A 140 7.57 -21.47 -1.54
N GLY A 141 8.67 -22.06 -2.02
CA GLY A 141 8.99 -23.47 -1.76
C GLY A 141 7.88 -24.44 -2.16
N GLY A 142 7.14 -24.13 -3.25
CA GLY A 142 6.02 -24.94 -3.74
C GLY A 142 4.73 -24.87 -2.91
N ARG A 143 4.66 -24.03 -1.87
CA ARG A 143 3.46 -23.84 -1.04
C ARG A 143 2.81 -22.49 -1.30
N THR A 144 1.49 -22.50 -1.41
CA THR A 144 0.68 -21.26 -1.45
C THR A 144 0.48 -20.73 -0.03
N LYS A 145 0.90 -19.50 0.19
CA LYS A 145 0.76 -18.76 1.44
C LYS A 145 0.10 -17.42 1.18
N SER A 146 -0.23 -16.71 2.25
CA SER A 146 -0.82 -15.39 2.19
C SER A 146 -0.63 -14.61 3.47
N PHE A 147 -0.77 -13.30 3.36
CA PHE A 147 -0.98 -12.42 4.50
C PHE A 147 -1.83 -11.23 4.07
N GLY A 148 -2.45 -10.59 5.04
CA GLY A 148 -3.30 -9.43 4.88
C GLY A 148 -2.53 -8.11 4.95
N LEU A 149 -3.07 -7.13 4.23
CA LEU A 149 -2.85 -5.71 4.42
C LEU A 149 -4.02 -5.20 5.25
N PHE A 150 -3.77 -4.80 6.50
CA PHE A 150 -4.82 -4.43 7.43
C PHE A 150 -5.73 -3.35 6.86
N SER A 151 -5.17 -2.29 6.27
CA SER A 151 -5.97 -1.17 5.74
C SER A 151 -5.43 -0.61 4.43
N LEU A 152 -6.32 -0.46 3.45
CA LEU A 152 -6.13 0.43 2.30
C LEU A 152 -7.03 1.66 2.47
N ILE A 153 -6.55 2.82 2.00
CA ILE A 153 -7.35 4.05 1.91
C ILE A 153 -7.28 4.64 0.51
N SER A 154 -8.33 5.35 0.12
CA SER A 154 -8.41 5.94 -1.22
C SER A 154 -7.86 7.36 -1.26
N TRP A 155 -7.18 7.70 -2.34
CA TRP A 155 -7.00 9.09 -2.75
C TRP A 155 -7.24 9.21 -4.26
N ARG A 156 -8.18 10.07 -4.63
CA ARG A 156 -8.54 10.40 -6.01
C ARG A 156 -8.80 9.19 -6.90
N GLY A 157 -9.54 8.21 -6.40
CA GLY A 157 -9.87 6.99 -7.16
C GLY A 157 -8.74 5.97 -7.24
N GLN A 158 -7.74 6.05 -6.36
CA GLN A 158 -6.64 5.09 -6.23
C GLN A 158 -6.55 4.54 -4.81
N TRP A 159 -6.24 3.25 -4.65
CA TRP A 159 -5.97 2.61 -3.35
C TRP A 159 -4.50 2.77 -2.97
N TYR A 160 -4.25 3.03 -1.68
CA TYR A 160 -2.91 3.04 -1.09
C TYR A 160 -2.90 2.24 0.20
N VAL A 161 -1.77 1.60 0.49
CA VAL A 161 -1.54 0.92 1.76
C VAL A 161 -1.20 1.93 2.84
N VAL A 162 -1.73 1.72 4.04
CA VAL A 162 -1.29 2.46 5.25
C VAL A 162 -0.68 1.53 6.27
N HIS A 163 -1.26 0.34 6.46
CA HIS A 163 -0.81 -0.60 7.48
C HIS A 163 -0.92 -2.04 6.98
N PHE A 164 0.10 -2.87 7.23
CA PHE A 164 -0.04 -4.31 7.03
C PHE A 164 -0.68 -4.94 8.26
N GLY A 165 -0.31 -4.49 9.46
CA GLY A 165 -0.88 -4.96 10.73
C GLY A 165 -1.91 -3.99 11.33
N PRO A 166 -2.71 -4.44 12.31
CA PRO A 166 -3.67 -3.59 13.01
C PRO A 166 -3.07 -2.30 13.57
N ASN A 167 -3.88 -1.24 13.63
CA ASN A 167 -3.55 0.02 14.28
C ASN A 167 -4.81 0.56 14.99
N PRO A 168 -4.78 0.92 16.30
CA PRO A 168 -3.63 0.96 17.20
C PRO A 168 -2.97 -0.41 17.44
N ARG A 169 -1.65 -0.42 17.64
CA ARG A 169 -0.88 -1.62 18.02
C ARG A 169 -0.14 -1.42 19.35
N PRO A 170 0.02 -2.45 20.20
CA PRO A 170 0.60 -2.30 21.54
C PRO A 170 2.09 -1.94 21.57
N LYS A 171 2.84 -2.30 20.52
CA LYS A 171 4.28 -2.09 20.40
C LYS A 171 4.65 -1.68 18.97
N PRO A 172 5.72 -0.89 18.77
CA PRO A 172 6.24 -0.52 17.46
C PRO A 172 7.03 -1.69 16.85
N VAL A 173 6.33 -2.78 16.53
CA VAL A 173 6.91 -3.97 15.90
C VAL A 173 6.21 -4.25 14.57
N GLY A 174 6.98 -4.82 13.64
CA GLY A 174 6.48 -5.21 12.32
C GLY A 174 5.42 -6.29 12.45
N THR A 175 4.25 -6.04 11.85
CA THR A 175 3.08 -6.91 11.98
C THR A 175 2.42 -7.08 10.62
N VAL A 176 2.11 -8.33 10.27
CA VAL A 176 1.28 -8.67 9.11
C VAL A 176 -0.09 -9.12 9.58
N TYR A 177 -1.15 -8.72 8.87
CA TYR A 177 -2.50 -9.09 9.27
C TYR A 177 -2.81 -10.54 8.88
N GLN A 178 -3.13 -11.39 9.86
CA GLN A 178 -3.67 -12.75 9.63
C GLN A 178 -2.91 -13.58 8.57
N PRO A 179 -1.59 -13.85 8.73
CA PRO A 179 -0.88 -14.74 7.82
C PRO A 179 -1.50 -16.15 7.81
N ARG A 180 -1.56 -16.78 6.64
CA ARG A 180 -2.09 -18.14 6.43
C ARG A 180 -1.23 -18.92 5.45
N GLY A 181 -1.08 -20.22 5.65
CA GLY A 181 -0.41 -21.15 4.74
C GLY A 181 0.44 -22.19 5.46
#